data_AF-A0A2X1QTL8-F1
#
_entry.id   AF-A0A2X1QTL8-F1
#
_cell.length_a   1.000
_cell.length_b   1.000
_cell.length_c   1.000
_cell.angle_alpha   90.00
_cell.angle_beta   90.00
_cell.angle_gamma   90.00
#
_symmetry.space_group_name_H-M   'P 1'
#
loop_
_entity.id
_entity.type
_entity.pdbx_description
1 polymer ?
#
loop_
_entity_poly.entity_id
_entity_poly.type
_entity_poly.pdbx_seq_one_letter_code
_entity_poly.pdbx_strand_id
1 'polypeptide(L)' 'MSNGQHYAYQNPSNATPGGMTYRQYLIAKIAPVMITNFFSNDAWTDYDDLARTLMMAVDAIIEAEQETAE' A
#
# COMPACT_ATOMS: atom_id res chain seq x y z
N MET A 1 4.66 3.98 32.16
CA MET A 1 3.85 4.80 31.24
C MET A 1 3.66 3.97 29.98
N SER A 2 2.45 3.44 29.76
CA SER A 2 2.12 2.71 28.53
C SER A 2 1.79 3.75 27.47
N ASN A 3 2.62 3.86 26.43
CA ASN A 3 2.35 4.75 25.31
C ASN A 3 1.12 4.21 24.60
N GLY A 4 -0.02 4.90 24.74
CA GLY A 4 -1.37 4.44 24.38
C GLY A 4 -1.64 4.24 22.88
N GLN A 5 -0.74 3.54 22.20
CA GLN A 5 -0.89 3.07 20.84
C GLN A 5 -1.41 1.62 20.93
N HIS A 6 -2.69 1.47 21.26
CA HIS A 6 -3.40 0.22 21.04
C HIS A 6 -4.03 0.28 19.65
N TYR A 7 -3.54 -0.58 18.76
CA TYR A 7 -4.20 -0.80 17.48
C TYR A 7 -5.62 -1.33 17.73
N ALA A 8 -6.60 -0.81 17.00
CA ALA A 8 -8.01 -1.19 17.16
C ALA A 8 -8.27 -2.70 16.90
N TYR A 9 -7.33 -3.38 16.25
CA TYR A 9 -7.34 -4.82 16.01
C TYR A 9 -5.98 -5.44 16.38
N GLN A 10 -6.02 -6.71 16.80
CA GLN A 10 -4.83 -7.47 17.18
C GLN A 10 -3.89 -7.55 15.98
N ASN A 11 -2.71 -6.94 16.13
CA ASN A 11 -1.66 -6.90 15.11
C ASN A 11 -1.10 -8.33 14.90
N PRO A 12 -1.28 -8.97 13.72
CA PRO A 12 -0.76 -10.30 13.45
C PRO A 12 0.66 -10.32 12.85
N SER A 13 1.26 -9.16 12.50
CA SER A 13 2.54 -9.12 11.78
C SER A 13 3.49 -8.05 12.31
N ASN A 14 4.71 -8.49 12.65
CA ASN A 14 5.82 -7.60 13.02
C ASN A 14 6.65 -7.14 11.81
N ALA A 15 6.30 -7.56 10.60
CA ALA A 15 7.08 -7.27 9.39
C ALA A 15 6.92 -5.83 8.88
N THR A 16 5.88 -5.13 9.32
CA THR A 16 5.59 -3.74 8.89
C THR A 16 5.19 -2.87 10.09
N PRO A 17 5.34 -1.54 10.00
CA PRO A 17 4.92 -0.64 11.07
C PRO A 17 3.44 -0.81 11.40
N GLY A 18 3.14 -1.12 12.66
CA GLY A 18 1.78 -1.10 13.19
C GLY A 18 0.83 -2.20 12.72
N GLY A 19 1.36 -3.29 12.18
CA GLY A 19 0.56 -4.47 11.88
C GLY A 19 -0.15 -4.46 10.55
N MET A 20 0.34 -3.63 9.64
CA MET A 20 -0.10 -3.68 8.26
C MET A 20 0.31 -5.03 7.63
N THR A 21 -0.54 -5.57 6.77
CA THR A 21 -0.08 -6.60 5.84
C THR A 21 0.95 -5.98 4.89
N TYR A 22 1.80 -6.80 4.29
CA TYR A 22 2.80 -6.31 3.34
C TYR A 22 2.16 -5.53 2.18
N ARG A 23 1.03 -6.02 1.66
CA ARG A 23 0.20 -5.31 0.68
C ARG A 23 -0.26 -3.92 1.17
N GLN A 24 -0.75 -3.82 2.40
CA GLN A 24 -1.16 -2.53 2.99
C GLN A 24 0.01 -1.57 3.14
N TYR A 25 1.19 -2.09 3.51
CA TYR A 25 2.40 -1.31 3.60
C TYR A 25 2.81 -0.74 2.23
N LEU A 26 2.81 -1.56 1.17
CA LEU A 26 3.09 -1.11 -0.20
C LEU A 26 2.09 -0.04 -0.66
N ILE A 27 0.79 -0.26 -0.42
CA ILE A 27 -0.26 0.73 -0.69
C ILE A 27 0.07 2.06 0.01
N ALA A 28 0.40 2.03 1.31
CA ALA A 28 0.72 3.23 2.07
C ALA A 28 1.96 3.98 1.54
N LYS A 29 2.90 3.28 0.89
CA LYS A 29 4.08 3.87 0.27
C LYS A 29 3.81 4.46 -1.11
N ILE A 30 2.98 3.80 -1.92
CA ILE A 30 2.77 4.15 -3.34
C ILE A 30 1.64 5.17 -3.51
N ALA A 31 0.56 5.06 -2.71
CA ALA A 31 -0.63 5.89 -2.85
C ALA A 31 -0.33 7.41 -2.86
N PRO A 32 0.55 7.97 -2.00
CA PRO A 32 0.82 9.41 -2.02
C PRO A 32 1.44 9.90 -3.35
N VAL A 33 2.29 9.09 -3.98
CA VAL A 33 2.91 9.43 -5.27
C VAL A 33 1.87 9.43 -6.38
N MET A 34 1.03 8.39 -6.42
CA MET A 34 -0.01 8.28 -7.44
C MET A 34 -1.08 9.37 -7.28
N ILE A 35 -1.50 9.69 -6.05
CA ILE A 35 -2.42 10.80 -5.77
C ILE A 35 -1.82 12.15 -6.19
N THR A 36 -0.53 12.37 -5.93
CA THR A 36 0.15 13.60 -6.37
C THR A 36 0.14 13.71 -7.90
N ASN A 37 0.41 12.61 -8.60
CA ASN A 37 0.34 12.56 -10.06
C ASN A 37 -1.08 12.71 -10.59
N PHE A 38 -2.09 12.18 -9.91
CA PHE A 38 -3.50 12.33 -10.27
C PHE A 38 -3.94 13.80 -10.31
N PHE A 39 -3.50 14.61 -9.34
CA PHE A 39 -3.81 16.04 -9.34
C PHE A 39 -2.94 16.86 -10.29
N SER A 40 -1.78 16.35 -10.69
CA SER A 40 -0.80 17.08 -11.50
C SER A 40 -0.88 16.73 -12.99
N ASN A 41 -1.48 15.59 -13.36
CA ASN A 41 -1.50 15.07 -14.72
C ASN A 41 -2.84 14.40 -15.03
N ASP A 42 -3.20 14.38 -16.31
CA ASP A 42 -4.40 13.70 -16.83
C ASP A 42 -4.13 12.20 -17.09
N ALA A 43 -3.54 11.52 -16.11
CA ALA A 43 -3.10 10.13 -16.24
C ALA A 43 -4.20 9.10 -15.91
N TRP A 44 -5.26 9.52 -15.20
CA TRP A 44 -6.39 8.68 -14.82
C TRP A 44 -7.69 9.41 -15.04
N THR A 45 -8.73 8.66 -15.42
CA THR A 45 -10.04 9.23 -15.77
C THR A 45 -10.82 9.66 -14.52
N ASP A 46 -10.70 8.87 -13.44
CA ASP A 46 -11.38 9.10 -12.17
C ASP A 46 -10.65 8.40 -11.00
N TYR A 47 -11.21 8.55 -9.80
CA TYR A 47 -10.66 7.92 -8.59
C TYR A 47 -10.71 6.39 -8.60
N ASP A 48 -11.65 5.79 -9.34
CA ASP A 48 -11.82 4.33 -9.40
C ASP A 48 -10.73 3.73 -10.30
N ASP A 49 -10.41 4.41 -11.41
CA ASP A 49 -9.30 4.11 -12.30
C ASP A 49 -7.93 4.22 -11.59
N LEU A 50 -7.75 5.29 -10.79
CA LEU A 50 -6.58 5.46 -9.93
C LEU A 50 -6.46 4.31 -8.91
N ALA A 51 -7.54 3.99 -8.19
CA ALA A 51 -7.54 2.95 -7.17
C ALA A 51 -7.25 1.57 -7.77
N ARG A 52 -7.82 1.25 -8.94
CA ARG A 52 -7.55 0.01 -9.66
C ARG A 52 -6.09 -0.08 -10.08
N THR A 53 -5.53 0.99 -10.63
CA THR A 53 -4.13 1.04 -11.04
C THR A 53 -3.19 0.84 -9.85
N LEU A 54 -3.47 1.48 -8.70
CA LEU A 54 -2.71 1.30 -7.47
C LEU A 54 -2.68 -0.15 -7.01
N MET A 55 -3.84 -0.81 -7.00
CA MET A 55 -3.93 -2.22 -6.59
C MET A 55 -3.15 -3.13 -7.55
N MET A 56 -3.28 -2.91 -8.87
CA MET A 56 -2.52 -3.67 -9.88
C MET A 56 -1.02 -3.49 -9.72
N ALA A 57 -0.54 -2.26 -9.50
CA ALA A 57 0.88 -1.99 -9.30
C ALA A 57 1.43 -2.71 -8.05
N VAL A 58 0.67 -2.70 -6.95
CA VAL A 58 1.05 -3.39 -5.72
C VAL A 58 1.09 -4.90 -5.93
N ASP A 59 0.09 -5.48 -6.60
CA ASP A 59 0.06 -6.93 -6.85
C ASP A 59 1.20 -7.37 -7.76
N ALA A 60 1.54 -6.59 -8.79
CA ALA A 60 2.68 -6.87 -9.67
C ALA A 60 4.04 -6.82 -8.93
N ILE A 61 4.20 -5.92 -7.95
CA ILE A 61 5.42 -5.88 -7.11
C ILE A 61 5.52 -7.16 -6.28
N ILE A 62 4.42 -7.56 -5.63
CA ILE A 62 4.40 -8.76 -4.80
C ILE A 62 4.72 -10.01 -5.63
N GLU A 63 4.13 -10.12 -6.82
CA GLU A 63 4.39 -11.22 -7.75
C GLU A 63 5.86 -11.25 -8.17
N ALA A 64 6.42 -10.11 -8.61
CA ALA A 64 7.82 -10.01 -9.01
C ALA A 64 8.80 -10.36 -7.87
N GLU A 65 8.51 -9.93 -6.64
CA GLU A 65 9.32 -10.26 -5.46
C GLU A 65 9.23 -11.74 -5.06
N GLN A 66 8.10 -12.41 -5.31
CA GLN A 66 7.95 -13.84 -5.08
C GLN A 66 8.75 -14.66 -6.11
N GLU A 67 8.70 -14.29 -7.39
CA GLU A 67 9.48 -14.94 -8.44
C GLU A 67 11.00 -14.83 -8.23
N THR A 68 11.47 -13.76 -7.57
CA THR A 68 12.90 -13.61 -7.25
C THR A 68 13.34 -14.34 -5.98
N ALA A 69 12.40 -14.85 -5.19
CA ALA A 69 12.69 -15.59 -3.97
C ALA A 69 12.82 -17.11 -4.20
N GLU A 70 12.58 -17.60 -5.42
CA GLU A 70 12.86 -18.96 -5.89
C GLU A 70 14.28 -19.13 -6.44
#